data_AF-A0A5C6G397-F1
#
_entry.id   AF-A0A5C6G397-F1
#
_cell.length_a   1.000
_cell.length_b   1.000
_cell.length_c   1.000
_cell.angle_alpha   90.00
_cell.angle_beta   90.00
_cell.angle_gamma   90.00
#
_symmetry.space_group_name_H-M   'P 1'
#
loop_
_entity.id
_entity.type
_entity.pdbx_description
1 polymer ?
#
loop_
_entity_poly.entity_id
_entity_poly.type
_entity_poly.pdbx_seq_one_letter_code
_entity_poly.pdbx_strand_id
1 'polypeptide(L)'
;MAAEIAKEAPETGPPEKAAPLKDTPIVLVISCGGTVTSVAEDPTDVQKMYTMGAFNAEAFRSRVAPQLGQRVNLRFHDFAETGTGSPDFGSDQWLELARYLLAESTRPFDGLVLLVGTDVIEFAFFLYHVIALRIPVVLTGAYRPPTSMSPDGDRNVYQAILVAMSKLSWDRGVLWVSNDTISSAYYVDKHHANRPGAIHAGDAGYLGHIVDKKDVRYNYGPSLPTDPRISIYLQEVKDLPRVDILKGYPGSTVDLFFAAVEKAEDPARGIILEGMGAGSWSTKPGKEIMEYSKPRQFPVIVCRGPEEGHVSGAFVYGLGDGCIGGGNLSSLKAWVKLRLLLCKGASYEEIKKAFSY
;
A
#
# COMPACT_ATOMS: atom_id res chain seq x y z
N MET A 1 11.83 -37.67 38.67
CA MET A 1 10.45 -38.19 38.49
C MET A 1 9.69 -37.32 37.48
N ALA A 2 10.29 -37.11 36.30
CA ALA A 2 9.76 -36.30 35.19
C ALA A 2 10.37 -36.77 33.85
N ALA A 3 10.50 -38.08 33.68
CA ALA A 3 11.13 -38.70 32.51
C ALA A 3 10.34 -39.87 31.93
N GLU A 4 9.04 -40.00 32.27
CA GLU A 4 8.29 -41.22 31.95
C GLU A 4 6.82 -40.97 31.57
N ILE A 5 6.54 -39.90 30.79
CA ILE A 5 5.22 -39.69 30.15
C ILE A 5 5.41 -39.21 28.70
N ALA A 6 6.26 -39.89 27.94
CA ALA A 6 6.44 -39.67 26.51
C ALA A 6 6.53 -41.02 25.77
N LYS A 7 5.53 -41.87 25.94
CA LYS A 7 5.27 -43.00 25.05
C LYS A 7 3.76 -43.11 24.84
N GLU A 8 3.39 -43.34 23.59
CA GLU A 8 2.03 -43.49 23.04
C GLU A 8 1.30 -42.21 22.63
N ALA A 9 1.84 -41.51 21.63
CA ALA A 9 1.00 -40.81 20.66
C ALA A 9 0.91 -41.71 19.40
N PRO A 10 -0.28 -42.04 18.88
CA PRO A 10 -0.40 -42.87 17.69
C PRO A 10 0.20 -42.12 16.49
N GLU A 11 1.03 -42.82 15.70
CA GLU A 11 1.46 -42.37 14.38
C GLU A 11 0.22 -42.26 13.47
N THR A 12 -0.36 -41.05 13.39
CA THR A 12 -1.30 -40.74 12.34
C THR A 12 -0.49 -40.37 11.11
N GLY A 13 -0.57 -41.21 10.07
CA GLY A 13 -0.01 -40.90 8.77
C GLY A 13 -0.50 -39.53 8.25
N PRO A 14 0.18 -38.96 7.25
CA PRO A 14 -0.18 -37.65 6.70
C PRO A 14 -1.68 -37.65 6.35
N PRO A 15 -2.45 -36.62 6.77
CA PRO A 15 -3.88 -36.60 6.52
C PRO A 15 -4.13 -36.73 5.01
N GLU A 16 -4.95 -37.71 4.67
CA GLU A 16 -5.38 -38.00 3.31
C GLU A 16 -5.90 -36.69 2.68
N LYS A 17 -5.34 -36.29 1.53
CA LYS A 17 -5.73 -35.07 0.80
C LYS A 17 -7.17 -35.23 0.30
N ALA A 18 -8.13 -34.94 1.16
CA ALA A 18 -9.52 -34.84 0.77
C ALA A 18 -9.69 -33.68 -0.23
N ALA A 19 -10.29 -34.00 -1.38
CA ALA A 19 -10.48 -33.06 -2.47
C ALA A 19 -11.32 -31.84 -2.02
N PRO A 20 -11.03 -30.62 -2.53
CA PRO A 20 -11.82 -29.44 -2.19
C PRO A 20 -13.29 -29.64 -2.56
N LEU A 21 -14.20 -29.22 -1.67
CA LEU A 21 -15.63 -29.32 -1.86
C LEU A 21 -16.05 -28.47 -3.08
N LYS A 22 -17.04 -28.94 -3.86
CA LYS A 22 -17.72 -28.12 -4.87
C LYS A 22 -18.18 -26.80 -4.21
N ASP A 23 -17.92 -25.67 -4.87
CA ASP A 23 -18.23 -24.29 -4.42
C ASP A 23 -17.31 -23.67 -3.34
N THR A 24 -16.12 -24.23 -3.13
CA THR A 24 -15.11 -23.61 -2.24
C THR A 24 -14.51 -22.35 -2.88
N PRO A 25 -14.48 -21.18 -2.20
CA PRO A 25 -13.93 -19.95 -2.77
C PRO A 25 -12.46 -20.12 -3.15
N ILE A 26 -12.08 -19.55 -4.30
CA ILE A 26 -10.69 -19.61 -4.79
C ILE A 26 -10.00 -18.28 -4.49
N VAL A 27 -8.97 -18.31 -3.64
CA VAL A 27 -8.17 -17.11 -3.30
C VAL A 27 -6.76 -17.28 -3.85
N LEU A 28 -6.32 -16.30 -4.64
CA LEU A 28 -4.94 -16.20 -5.09
C LEU A 28 -4.16 -15.32 -4.11
N VAL A 29 -3.14 -15.90 -3.47
CA VAL A 29 -2.20 -15.22 -2.58
C VAL A 29 -0.91 -14.97 -3.35
N ILE A 30 -0.53 -13.70 -3.46
CA ILE A 30 0.62 -13.23 -4.22
C ILE A 30 1.64 -12.65 -3.25
N SER A 31 2.83 -13.24 -3.24
CA SER A 31 3.94 -12.75 -2.43
C SER A 31 4.78 -11.74 -3.22
N CYS A 32 4.91 -10.53 -2.69
CA CYS A 32 5.80 -9.49 -3.22
C CYS A 32 7.03 -9.30 -2.33
N GLY A 33 7.33 -10.26 -1.44
CA GLY A 33 8.40 -10.16 -0.45
C GLY A 33 7.94 -9.52 0.87
N GLY A 34 8.79 -8.69 1.47
CA GLY A 34 8.52 -8.04 2.75
C GLY A 34 8.81 -8.92 3.98
N THR A 35 8.66 -8.32 5.16
CA THR A 35 8.97 -8.94 6.46
C THR A 35 8.26 -10.26 6.72
N VAL A 36 7.05 -10.45 6.15
CA VAL A 36 6.25 -11.69 6.28
C VAL A 36 6.91 -12.91 5.64
N THR A 37 7.85 -12.67 4.71
CA THR A 37 8.65 -13.71 4.04
C THR A 37 10.08 -13.84 4.59
N SER A 38 10.40 -13.12 5.67
CA SER A 38 11.77 -12.98 6.16
C SER A 38 12.10 -13.84 7.37
N VAL A 39 13.38 -13.98 7.70
CA VAL A 39 13.86 -14.71 8.90
C VAL A 39 14.75 -13.80 9.75
N ALA A 40 14.36 -13.60 11.01
CA ALA A 40 15.23 -12.99 12.02
C ALA A 40 16.36 -13.93 12.41
N GLU A 41 17.55 -13.36 12.59
CA GLU A 41 18.72 -14.04 13.17
C GLU A 41 18.57 -14.27 14.68
N ASP A 42 17.99 -13.31 15.39
CA ASP A 42 17.67 -13.37 16.81
C ASP A 42 16.16 -13.16 17.01
N PRO A 43 15.41 -14.12 17.59
CA PRO A 43 13.98 -13.99 17.78
C PRO A 43 13.54 -12.77 18.62
N THR A 44 14.43 -12.22 19.45
CA THR A 44 14.15 -11.06 20.31
C THR A 44 14.52 -9.72 19.68
N ASP A 45 15.31 -9.74 18.61
CA ASP A 45 15.81 -8.54 17.94
C ASP A 45 15.12 -8.33 16.59
N VAL A 46 13.95 -7.68 16.65
CA VAL A 46 13.12 -7.40 15.47
C VAL A 46 13.57 -6.17 14.68
N GLN A 47 14.67 -5.53 15.08
CA GLN A 47 15.20 -4.29 14.47
C GLN A 47 16.50 -4.53 13.70
N LYS A 48 17.26 -5.58 14.02
CA LYS A 48 18.37 -6.02 13.18
C LYS A 48 17.88 -6.48 11.81
N MET A 49 18.80 -6.40 10.84
CA MET A 49 18.63 -6.97 9.51
C MET A 49 18.19 -8.42 9.63
N TYR A 50 17.03 -8.74 9.06
CA TYR A 50 16.56 -10.09 8.83
C TYR A 50 16.81 -10.47 7.37
N THR A 51 17.02 -11.76 7.12
CA THR A 51 17.18 -12.26 5.75
C THR A 51 15.83 -12.18 5.04
N MET A 52 15.72 -11.27 4.08
CA MET A 52 14.54 -11.09 3.24
C MET A 52 14.33 -12.29 2.33
N GLY A 53 13.07 -12.67 2.09
CA GLY A 53 12.73 -13.68 1.10
C GLY A 53 13.10 -15.12 1.42
N ALA A 54 13.45 -15.40 2.67
CA ALA A 54 13.79 -16.73 3.14
C ALA A 54 12.59 -17.71 3.09
N PHE A 55 11.36 -17.21 3.10
CA PHE A 55 10.15 -18.01 2.93
C PHE A 55 9.50 -17.76 1.57
N ASN A 56 9.36 -18.83 0.80
CA ASN A 56 8.57 -18.84 -0.43
C ASN A 56 7.07 -19.11 -0.15
N ALA A 57 6.27 -19.04 -1.20
CA ALA A 57 4.85 -19.38 -1.21
C ALA A 57 4.51 -20.68 -0.47
N GLU A 58 5.30 -21.74 -0.63
CA GLU A 58 5.00 -23.06 -0.06
C GLU A 58 5.28 -23.13 1.45
N ALA A 59 6.37 -22.52 1.90
CA ALA A 59 6.65 -22.42 3.33
C ALA A 59 5.59 -21.57 4.04
N PHE A 60 5.15 -20.49 3.39
CA PHE A 60 4.06 -19.66 3.89
C PHE A 60 2.72 -20.43 3.94
N ARG A 61 2.39 -21.13 2.85
CA ARG A 61 1.21 -22.01 2.77
C ARG A 61 1.18 -23.00 3.92
N SER A 62 2.32 -23.63 4.23
CA SER A 62 2.42 -24.62 5.30
C SER A 62 2.08 -24.05 6.69
N ARG A 63 2.35 -22.77 6.93
CA ARG A 63 2.06 -22.10 8.21
C ARG A 63 0.61 -21.63 8.36
N VAL A 64 -0.04 -21.19 7.27
CA VAL A 64 -1.35 -20.50 7.31
C VAL A 64 -2.52 -21.33 6.74
N ALA A 65 -2.27 -22.20 5.77
CA ALA A 65 -3.34 -23.01 5.17
C ALA A 65 -4.01 -23.99 6.16
N PRO A 66 -3.30 -24.63 7.11
CA PRO A 66 -3.93 -25.56 8.05
C PRO A 66 -5.05 -24.93 8.89
N GLN A 67 -4.92 -23.65 9.25
CA GLN A 67 -5.90 -22.91 10.07
C GLN A 67 -7.17 -22.57 9.27
N LEU A 68 -7.08 -22.56 7.95
CA LEU A 68 -8.20 -22.32 7.04
C LEU A 68 -8.97 -23.61 6.72
N GLY A 69 -8.35 -24.78 6.87
CA GLY A 69 -8.97 -26.07 6.57
C GLY A 69 -9.43 -26.14 5.12
N GLN A 70 -10.57 -26.79 4.86
CA GLN A 70 -11.16 -26.92 3.51
C GLN A 70 -12.05 -25.75 3.10
N ARG A 71 -12.01 -24.62 3.81
CA ARG A 71 -12.90 -23.47 3.57
C ARG A 71 -12.55 -22.66 2.34
N VAL A 72 -11.35 -22.83 1.79
CA VAL A 72 -10.81 -22.04 0.70
C VAL A 72 -9.84 -22.88 -0.12
N ASN A 73 -9.89 -22.71 -1.44
CA ASN A 73 -8.88 -23.21 -2.35
C ASN A 73 -7.82 -22.13 -2.54
N LEU A 74 -6.70 -22.27 -1.84
CA LEU A 74 -5.59 -21.32 -1.93
C LEU A 74 -4.67 -21.65 -3.08
N ARG A 75 -4.43 -20.65 -3.93
CA ARG A 75 -3.33 -20.65 -4.90
C ARG A 75 -2.29 -19.67 -4.42
N PHE A 76 -1.02 -20.07 -4.40
CA PHE A 76 0.08 -19.20 -4.03
C PHE A 76 0.96 -18.92 -5.25
N HIS A 77 1.43 -17.68 -5.36
CA HIS A 77 2.34 -17.26 -6.40
C HIS A 77 3.37 -16.29 -5.81
N ASP A 78 4.66 -16.55 -6.03
CA ASP A 78 5.73 -15.60 -5.71
C ASP A 78 5.94 -14.71 -6.94
N PHE A 79 5.61 -13.41 -6.82
CA PHE A 79 5.64 -12.46 -7.93
C PHE A 79 7.01 -11.79 -8.09
N ALA A 80 7.67 -11.43 -6.98
CA ALA A 80 9.03 -10.94 -6.99
C ALA A 80 10.00 -12.04 -6.55
N GLU A 81 11.28 -11.94 -6.93
CA GLU A 81 12.33 -12.62 -6.18
C GLU A 81 12.14 -12.23 -4.71
N THR A 82 11.89 -13.24 -3.87
CA THR A 82 11.34 -13.11 -2.53
C THR A 82 12.12 -12.13 -1.63
N GLY A 83 13.36 -11.79 -1.99
CA GLY A 83 14.27 -10.91 -1.27
C GLY A 83 14.11 -9.39 -1.49
N THR A 84 13.20 -8.92 -2.34
CA THR A 84 13.07 -7.47 -2.60
C THR A 84 12.40 -6.77 -1.42
N GLY A 85 13.07 -5.78 -0.82
CA GLY A 85 12.47 -4.90 0.19
C GLY A 85 11.48 -3.93 -0.45
N SER A 86 10.45 -3.50 0.29
CA SER A 86 9.50 -2.51 -0.25
C SER A 86 10.13 -1.20 -0.76
N PRO A 87 11.27 -0.70 -0.23
CA PRO A 87 11.96 0.46 -0.82
C PRO A 87 12.46 0.24 -2.26
N ASP A 88 12.83 -1.00 -2.61
CA ASP A 88 13.30 -1.39 -3.94
C ASP A 88 12.15 -1.85 -4.85
N PHE A 89 10.94 -2.01 -4.28
CA PHE A 89 9.73 -2.30 -5.02
C PHE A 89 9.16 -1.00 -5.61
N GLY A 90 9.73 -0.58 -6.74
CA GLY A 90 9.47 0.71 -7.39
C GLY A 90 8.44 0.66 -8.52
N SER A 91 8.46 1.70 -9.35
CA SER A 91 7.43 1.94 -10.39
C SER A 91 7.29 0.80 -11.39
N ASP A 92 8.40 0.20 -11.79
CA ASP A 92 8.43 -0.87 -12.78
C ASP A 92 7.72 -2.11 -12.23
N GLN A 93 8.05 -2.49 -10.99
CA GLN A 93 7.40 -3.62 -10.30
C GLN A 93 5.93 -3.32 -10.01
N TRP A 94 5.57 -2.07 -9.70
CA TRP A 94 4.17 -1.69 -9.49
C TRP A 94 3.34 -1.86 -10.76
N LEU A 95 3.85 -1.40 -11.90
CA LEU A 95 3.21 -1.54 -13.20
C LEU A 95 3.12 -3.00 -13.62
N GLU A 96 4.20 -3.78 -13.45
CA GLU A 96 4.23 -5.21 -13.75
C GLU A 96 3.19 -5.98 -12.92
N LEU A 97 3.13 -5.73 -11.61
CA LEU A 97 2.17 -6.37 -10.72
C LEU A 97 0.74 -5.98 -11.07
N ALA A 98 0.48 -4.71 -11.35
CA ALA A 98 -0.86 -4.29 -11.76
C ALA A 98 -1.31 -4.98 -13.06
N ARG A 99 -0.42 -5.11 -14.06
CA ARG A 99 -0.71 -5.87 -15.29
C ARG A 99 -0.95 -7.34 -15.00
N TYR A 100 -0.15 -7.95 -14.14
CA TYR A 100 -0.33 -9.34 -13.71
C TYR A 100 -1.68 -9.56 -13.03
N LEU A 101 -2.06 -8.71 -12.08
CA LEU A 101 -3.35 -8.79 -11.38
C LEU A 101 -4.53 -8.69 -12.37
N LEU A 102 -4.47 -7.79 -13.34
CA LEU A 102 -5.51 -7.66 -14.36
C LEU A 102 -5.58 -8.90 -15.25
N ALA A 103 -4.45 -9.47 -15.65
CA ALA A 103 -4.41 -10.71 -16.42
C ALA A 103 -5.01 -11.89 -15.63
N GLU A 104 -4.61 -12.06 -14.36
CA GLU A 104 -5.12 -13.12 -13.48
C GLU A 104 -6.60 -12.93 -13.15
N SER A 105 -7.11 -11.69 -13.09
CA SER A 105 -8.53 -11.42 -12.82
C SER A 105 -9.51 -11.98 -13.86
N THR A 106 -9.02 -12.39 -15.03
CA THR A 106 -9.82 -13.09 -16.06
C THR A 106 -10.10 -14.56 -15.70
N ARG A 107 -9.41 -15.08 -14.67
CA ARG A 107 -9.60 -16.44 -14.14
C ARG A 107 -10.64 -16.43 -13.02
N PRO A 108 -11.24 -17.60 -12.68
CA PRO A 108 -12.28 -17.68 -11.66
C PRO A 108 -11.69 -17.61 -10.25
N PHE A 109 -11.31 -16.41 -9.80
CA PHE A 109 -10.93 -16.12 -8.42
C PHE A 109 -12.06 -15.39 -7.69
N ASP A 110 -12.26 -15.72 -6.41
CA ASP A 110 -13.21 -15.04 -5.53
C ASP A 110 -12.58 -13.87 -4.75
N GLY A 111 -11.25 -13.81 -4.70
CA GLY A 111 -10.49 -12.74 -4.09
C GLY A 111 -8.97 -12.87 -4.29
N LEU A 112 -8.27 -11.75 -4.16
CA LEU A 112 -6.82 -11.64 -4.29
C LEU A 112 -6.24 -11.15 -2.96
N VAL A 113 -5.16 -11.77 -2.51
CA VAL A 113 -4.39 -11.34 -1.34
C VAL A 113 -2.96 -11.03 -1.77
N LEU A 114 -2.46 -9.85 -1.45
CA LEU A 114 -1.11 -9.42 -1.75
C LEU A 114 -0.32 -9.27 -0.46
N LEU A 115 0.78 -9.99 -0.35
CA LEU A 115 1.73 -9.87 0.75
C LEU A 115 2.80 -8.86 0.33
N VAL A 116 2.87 -7.74 1.04
CA VAL A 116 3.75 -6.61 0.72
C VAL A 116 4.62 -6.21 1.92
N GLY A 117 5.77 -5.59 1.64
CA GLY A 117 6.54 -4.89 2.66
C GLY A 117 5.80 -3.66 3.18
N THR A 118 6.07 -3.27 4.42
CA THR A 118 5.31 -2.19 5.09
C THR A 118 5.91 -0.80 4.89
N ASP A 119 7.11 -0.66 4.33
CA ASP A 119 7.77 0.66 4.26
C ASP A 119 7.23 1.56 3.16
N VAL A 120 6.73 0.98 2.07
CA VAL A 120 6.16 1.73 0.93
C VAL A 120 4.71 1.29 0.71
N ILE A 121 3.84 1.73 1.63
CA ILE A 121 2.41 1.38 1.60
C ILE A 121 1.66 2.10 0.46
N GLU A 122 2.25 3.12 -0.14
CA GLU A 122 1.65 3.92 -1.21
C GLU A 122 1.42 3.13 -2.49
N PHE A 123 2.05 1.96 -2.62
CA PHE A 123 1.65 0.97 -3.62
C PHE A 123 0.17 0.57 -3.50
N ALA A 124 -0.37 0.49 -2.28
CA ALA A 124 -1.79 0.24 -2.05
C ALA A 124 -2.67 1.34 -2.66
N PHE A 125 -2.24 2.60 -2.51
CA PHE A 125 -2.90 3.77 -3.09
C PHE A 125 -2.82 3.76 -4.62
N PHE A 126 -1.67 3.39 -5.18
CA PHE A 126 -1.52 3.15 -6.62
C PHE A 126 -2.51 2.09 -7.13
N LEU A 127 -2.53 0.91 -6.52
CA LEU A 127 -3.44 -0.17 -6.90
C LEU A 127 -4.90 0.23 -6.76
N TYR A 128 -5.26 1.02 -5.74
CA TYR A 128 -6.63 1.52 -5.56
C TYR A 128 -7.13 2.28 -6.80
N HIS A 129 -6.27 3.07 -7.43
CA HIS A 129 -6.63 3.82 -8.63
C HIS A 129 -6.62 2.95 -9.90
N VAL A 130 -5.64 2.05 -10.04
CA VAL A 130 -5.42 1.34 -11.30
C VAL A 130 -6.11 -0.02 -11.40
N ILE A 131 -6.53 -0.62 -10.27
CA ILE A 131 -7.25 -1.90 -10.23
C ILE A 131 -8.74 -1.66 -9.94
N ALA A 132 -9.58 -1.93 -10.94
CA ALA A 132 -11.03 -1.81 -10.85
C ALA A 132 -11.73 -3.18 -10.89
N LEU A 133 -11.48 -4.00 -9.87
CA LEU A 133 -12.09 -5.33 -9.74
C LEU A 133 -13.27 -5.29 -8.75
N ARG A 134 -14.25 -6.15 -9.00
CA ARG A 134 -15.39 -6.37 -8.08
C ARG A 134 -15.03 -7.33 -6.95
N ILE A 135 -14.22 -8.34 -7.26
CA ILE A 135 -13.68 -9.24 -6.25
C ILE A 135 -12.74 -8.47 -5.30
N PRO A 136 -12.61 -8.88 -4.03
CA PRO A 136 -11.78 -8.16 -3.08
C PRO A 136 -10.31 -8.28 -3.47
N VAL A 137 -9.60 -7.16 -3.39
CA VAL A 137 -8.14 -7.10 -3.49
C VAL A 137 -7.62 -6.63 -2.15
N VAL A 138 -6.95 -7.51 -1.42
CA VAL A 138 -6.56 -7.28 -0.03
C VAL A 138 -5.05 -7.28 0.10
N LEU A 139 -4.46 -6.16 0.49
CA LEU A 139 -3.06 -6.07 0.85
C LEU A 139 -2.88 -6.31 2.34
N THR A 140 -1.77 -6.93 2.68
CA THR A 140 -1.35 -7.13 4.06
C THR A 140 0.17 -7.32 4.13
N GLY A 141 0.71 -7.25 5.33
CA GLY A 141 2.15 -7.40 5.59
C GLY A 141 2.41 -7.77 7.04
N ALA A 142 3.67 -7.67 7.43
CA ALA A 142 4.10 -7.90 8.81
C ALA A 142 5.10 -6.82 9.24
N TYR A 143 5.14 -6.54 10.53
CA TYR A 143 6.16 -5.68 11.13
C TYR A 143 7.28 -6.50 11.75
N ARG A 144 6.99 -7.77 12.08
CA ARG A 144 7.93 -8.70 12.69
C ARG A 144 8.07 -9.95 11.83
N PRO A 145 9.29 -10.46 11.63
CA PRO A 145 9.50 -11.64 10.82
C PRO A 145 8.90 -12.89 11.49
N PRO A 146 8.44 -13.89 10.73
CA PRO A 146 7.85 -15.13 11.25
C PRO A 146 8.64 -15.86 12.35
N THR A 147 9.97 -15.73 12.38
CA THR A 147 10.84 -16.39 13.38
C THR A 147 11.07 -15.57 14.66
N SER A 148 10.52 -14.36 14.72
CA SER A 148 10.60 -13.50 15.90
C SER A 148 9.65 -13.92 17.03
N MET A 149 9.85 -13.35 18.21
CA MET A 149 8.92 -13.44 19.32
C MET A 149 7.65 -12.65 19.00
N SER A 150 6.50 -13.32 19.12
CA SER A 150 5.17 -12.75 18.86
C SER A 150 5.06 -12.10 17.47
N PRO A 151 5.24 -12.89 16.39
CA PRO A 151 5.14 -12.40 15.03
C PRO A 151 3.67 -12.08 14.69
N ASP A 152 3.45 -11.07 13.87
CA ASP A 152 2.11 -10.60 13.50
C ASP A 152 1.66 -11.09 12.10
N GLY A 153 2.61 -11.46 11.23
CA GLY A 153 2.36 -11.77 9.82
C GLY A 153 1.34 -12.88 9.57
N ASP A 154 1.51 -14.07 10.18
CA ASP A 154 0.63 -15.21 9.91
C ASP A 154 -0.84 -14.90 10.27
N ARG A 155 -1.08 -14.12 11.34
CA ARG A 155 -2.42 -13.65 11.71
C ARG A 155 -2.98 -12.63 10.73
N ASN A 156 -2.18 -11.65 10.33
CA ASN A 156 -2.58 -10.64 9.35
C ASN A 156 -2.99 -11.30 8.01
N VAL A 157 -2.21 -12.28 7.53
CA VAL A 157 -2.53 -12.98 6.28
C VAL A 157 -3.72 -13.90 6.41
N TYR A 158 -3.84 -14.64 7.52
CA TYR A 158 -5.04 -15.43 7.79
C TYR A 158 -6.30 -14.54 7.68
N GLN A 159 -6.28 -13.34 8.26
CA GLN A 159 -7.39 -12.40 8.21
C GLN A 159 -7.58 -11.80 6.81
N ALA A 160 -6.51 -11.47 6.10
CA ALA A 160 -6.60 -11.01 4.72
C ALA A 160 -7.29 -12.03 3.82
N ILE A 161 -7.01 -13.33 4.00
CA ILE A 161 -7.69 -14.42 3.31
C ILE A 161 -9.18 -14.50 3.71
N LEU A 162 -9.51 -14.34 5.00
CA LEU A 162 -10.92 -14.29 5.44
C LEU A 162 -11.68 -13.12 4.78
N VAL A 163 -11.04 -11.96 4.68
CA VAL A 163 -11.62 -10.79 4.00
C VAL A 163 -11.76 -11.06 2.50
N ALA A 164 -10.78 -11.70 1.86
CA ALA A 164 -10.81 -12.02 0.44
C ALA A 164 -11.88 -13.06 0.07
N MET A 165 -12.20 -14.02 0.94
CA MET A 165 -13.30 -14.96 0.70
C MET A 165 -14.70 -14.38 0.98
N SER A 166 -14.78 -13.25 1.68
CA SER A 166 -16.06 -12.71 2.11
C SER A 166 -16.75 -11.96 0.98
N LYS A 167 -17.98 -12.36 0.65
CA LYS A 167 -18.83 -11.62 -0.30
C LYS A 167 -19.18 -10.21 0.21
N LEU A 168 -19.10 -9.96 1.51
CA LEU A 168 -19.27 -8.60 2.07
C LEU A 168 -18.14 -7.65 1.66
N SER A 169 -16.99 -8.17 1.26
CA SER A 169 -15.82 -7.40 0.85
C SER A 169 -15.84 -7.01 -0.64
N TRP A 170 -16.83 -7.51 -1.40
CA TRP A 170 -16.97 -7.20 -2.83
C TRP A 170 -17.33 -5.72 -3.04
N ASP A 171 -16.87 -5.16 -4.15
CA ASP A 171 -17.15 -3.78 -4.57
C ASP A 171 -16.68 -2.71 -3.54
N ARG A 172 -15.61 -3.00 -2.78
CA ARG A 172 -15.01 -2.08 -1.78
C ARG A 172 -13.70 -1.42 -2.18
N GLY A 173 -13.27 -1.64 -3.43
CA GLY A 173 -11.95 -1.22 -3.89
C GLY A 173 -10.84 -2.06 -3.28
N VAL A 174 -9.63 -1.51 -3.26
CA VAL A 174 -8.47 -2.16 -2.65
C VAL A 174 -8.48 -1.93 -1.13
N LEU A 175 -8.24 -2.99 -0.37
CA LEU A 175 -8.30 -3.00 1.09
C LEU A 175 -6.92 -3.26 1.69
N TRP A 176 -6.68 -2.72 2.88
CA TRP A 176 -5.57 -3.09 3.75
C TRP A 176 -6.12 -3.84 4.97
N VAL A 177 -5.50 -4.96 5.30
CA VAL A 177 -5.85 -5.75 6.49
C VAL A 177 -4.61 -5.95 7.34
N SER A 178 -4.68 -5.50 8.59
CA SER A 178 -3.68 -5.81 9.61
C SER A 178 -4.27 -5.60 11.00
N ASN A 179 -3.74 -6.30 12.00
CA ASN A 179 -4.09 -6.07 13.40
C ASN A 179 -5.61 -6.06 13.65
N ASP A 180 -6.32 -7.08 13.13
CA ASP A 180 -7.76 -7.29 13.27
C ASP A 180 -8.67 -6.23 12.61
N THR A 181 -8.11 -5.32 11.81
CA THR A 181 -8.84 -4.20 11.19
C THR A 181 -8.86 -4.25 9.67
N ILE A 182 -9.88 -3.64 9.07
CA ILE A 182 -10.05 -3.50 7.62
C ILE A 182 -10.10 -2.02 7.27
N SER A 183 -9.18 -1.54 6.45
CA SER A 183 -9.11 -0.17 5.96
C SER A 183 -9.18 -0.09 4.44
N SER A 184 -9.61 1.05 3.91
CA SER A 184 -9.45 1.35 2.50
C SER A 184 -7.98 1.67 2.20
N ALA A 185 -7.44 1.06 1.15
CA ALA A 185 -6.08 1.35 0.68
C ALA A 185 -5.87 2.82 0.28
N TYR A 186 -6.95 3.54 -0.05
CA TYR A 186 -6.89 4.97 -0.33
C TYR A 186 -6.44 5.78 0.91
N TYR A 187 -6.91 5.39 2.10
CA TYR A 187 -6.74 6.20 3.31
C TYR A 187 -5.61 5.73 4.23
N VAL A 188 -5.07 4.53 4.05
CA VAL A 188 -3.99 4.04 4.93
C VAL A 188 -2.66 4.72 4.70
N ASP A 189 -1.98 5.12 5.77
CA ASP A 189 -0.58 5.54 5.79
C ASP A 189 0.14 4.78 6.92
N LYS A 190 1.48 4.71 6.89
CA LYS A 190 2.27 4.11 7.99
C LYS A 190 2.61 5.18 9.02
N HIS A 191 1.96 5.12 10.19
CA HIS A 191 2.07 6.11 11.26
C HIS A 191 3.21 5.83 12.26
N HIS A 192 3.90 4.70 12.12
CA HIS A 192 4.99 4.36 13.04
C HIS A 192 5.95 3.38 12.36
N ALA A 193 7.25 3.59 12.58
CA ALA A 193 8.30 2.76 11.99
C ALA A 193 8.27 1.28 12.42
N ASN A 194 7.94 0.98 13.69
CA ASN A 194 8.32 -0.27 14.36
C ASN A 194 7.17 -1.08 14.97
N ARG A 195 6.03 -0.46 15.29
CA ARG A 195 4.96 -1.15 16.04
C ARG A 195 4.04 -1.93 15.09
N PRO A 196 3.56 -3.12 15.49
CA PRO A 196 2.42 -3.75 14.86
C PRO A 196 1.20 -2.82 14.83
N GLY A 197 0.44 -2.88 13.75
CA GLY A 197 -0.74 -2.02 13.55
C GLY A 197 -0.42 -0.55 13.27
N ALA A 198 0.78 -0.23 12.79
CA ALA A 198 1.16 1.14 12.42
C ALA A 198 0.49 1.66 11.13
N ILE A 199 0.05 0.77 10.25
CA ILE A 199 -0.67 1.11 9.03
C ILE A 199 -2.16 1.12 9.33
N HIS A 200 -2.74 2.31 9.30
CA HIS A 200 -4.17 2.54 9.50
C HIS A 200 -4.60 3.81 8.76
N ALA A 201 -5.91 4.05 8.70
CA ALA A 201 -6.51 5.12 7.90
C ALA A 201 -6.74 6.43 8.69
N GLY A 202 -5.94 6.66 9.74
CA GLY A 202 -6.11 7.74 10.74
C GLY A 202 -7.53 8.29 10.89
N ASP A 203 -7.74 9.55 10.50
CA ASP A 203 -9.02 10.27 10.62
C ASP A 203 -10.18 9.64 9.81
N ALA A 204 -9.88 8.92 8.72
CA ALA A 204 -10.89 8.24 7.92
C ALA A 204 -11.39 6.93 8.57
N GLY A 205 -10.63 6.37 9.52
CA GLY A 205 -11.03 5.23 10.33
C GLY A 205 -11.10 3.88 9.60
N TYR A 206 -11.42 2.83 10.35
CA TYR A 206 -11.56 1.47 9.83
C TYR A 206 -12.94 1.27 9.22
N LEU A 207 -12.99 0.63 8.05
CA LEU A 207 -14.24 0.20 7.42
C LEU A 207 -14.93 -0.92 8.21
N GLY A 208 -14.12 -1.73 8.89
CA GLY A 208 -14.56 -2.96 9.53
C GLY A 208 -13.47 -3.60 10.36
N HIS A 209 -13.79 -4.76 10.91
CA HIS A 209 -12.92 -5.53 11.79
C HIS A 209 -13.17 -7.03 11.59
N ILE A 210 -12.22 -7.84 12.01
CA ILE A 210 -12.31 -9.30 11.99
C ILE A 210 -12.40 -9.79 13.44
N VAL A 211 -13.52 -10.41 13.80
CA VAL A 211 -13.68 -11.10 15.10
C VAL A 211 -13.64 -12.60 14.86
N ASP A 212 -12.84 -13.34 15.64
CA ASP A 212 -12.76 -14.80 15.54
C ASP A 212 -12.49 -15.36 14.12
N LYS A 213 -12.81 -16.64 13.88
CA LYS A 213 -12.36 -17.39 12.69
C LYS A 213 -13.09 -17.04 11.38
N LYS A 214 -14.21 -16.31 11.40
CA LYS A 214 -15.07 -16.07 10.22
C LYS A 214 -15.84 -14.75 10.24
N ASP A 215 -15.68 -13.91 11.25
CA ASP A 215 -16.55 -12.76 11.44
C ASP A 215 -15.95 -11.50 10.82
N VAL A 216 -15.96 -11.44 9.48
CA VAL A 216 -15.64 -10.22 8.74
C VAL A 216 -16.84 -9.28 8.86
N ARG A 217 -16.68 -8.21 9.66
CA ARG A 217 -17.74 -7.24 9.93
C ARG A 217 -17.37 -5.88 9.36
N TYR A 218 -18.27 -5.30 8.57
CA TYR A 218 -18.15 -3.92 8.12
C TYR A 218 -19.08 -3.03 8.93
N ASN A 219 -18.53 -1.96 9.50
CA ASN A 219 -19.29 -0.93 10.20
C ASN A 219 -19.79 0.15 9.22
N TYR A 220 -19.07 0.32 8.10
CA TYR A 220 -19.34 1.35 7.11
C TYR A 220 -19.49 0.76 5.70
N GLY A 221 -20.10 1.54 4.80
CA GLY A 221 -20.13 1.24 3.37
C GLY A 221 -18.72 1.27 2.74
N PRO A 222 -18.60 0.99 1.43
CA PRO A 222 -17.36 1.20 0.70
C PRO A 222 -16.81 2.61 0.91
N SER A 223 -15.49 2.72 1.03
CA SER A 223 -14.82 4.02 1.09
C SER A 223 -14.81 4.61 -0.32
N LEU A 224 -15.77 5.49 -0.59
CA LEU A 224 -15.84 6.23 -1.84
C LEU A 224 -15.14 7.56 -1.60
N PRO A 225 -13.85 7.72 -1.98
CA PRO A 225 -13.21 9.02 -1.92
C PRO A 225 -14.01 10.00 -2.79
N THR A 226 -13.97 11.26 -2.38
CA THR A 226 -14.60 12.37 -3.10
C THR A 226 -13.97 12.56 -4.50
N ASP A 227 -12.74 12.07 -4.69
CA ASP A 227 -12.06 12.09 -5.97
C ASP A 227 -12.41 10.89 -6.88
N PRO A 228 -12.50 11.07 -8.20
CA PRO A 228 -12.70 9.97 -9.12
C PRO A 228 -11.43 9.12 -9.23
N ARG A 229 -11.61 7.79 -9.37
CA ARG A 229 -10.49 6.88 -9.67
C ARG A 229 -9.74 7.31 -10.94
N ILE A 230 -8.41 7.25 -10.87
CA ILE A 230 -7.55 7.58 -12.01
C ILE A 230 -7.31 6.32 -12.83
N SER A 231 -8.20 6.06 -13.79
CA SER A 231 -8.00 4.99 -14.77
C SER A 231 -6.95 5.41 -15.80
N ILE A 232 -5.88 4.63 -15.91
CA ILE A 232 -4.88 4.69 -16.98
C ILE A 232 -4.92 3.39 -17.78
N TYR A 233 -4.54 3.46 -19.06
CA TYR A 233 -4.40 2.27 -19.90
C TYR A 233 -3.06 1.58 -19.59
N LEU A 234 -3.02 0.80 -18.51
CA LEU A 234 -1.80 0.17 -17.97
C LEU A 234 -0.95 -0.60 -19.00
N GLN A 235 -1.56 -1.13 -20.06
CA GLN A 235 -0.85 -1.87 -21.11
C GLN A 235 0.00 -0.96 -22.02
N GLU A 236 -0.32 0.33 -22.11
CA GLU A 236 0.40 1.31 -22.94
C GLU A 236 1.41 2.13 -22.13
N VAL A 237 1.31 2.11 -20.80
CA VAL A 237 2.22 2.80 -19.91
C VAL A 237 3.52 2.03 -19.83
N LYS A 238 4.64 2.61 -20.28
CA LYS A 238 5.96 2.03 -20.09
C LYS A 238 6.50 2.36 -18.71
N ASP A 239 6.58 3.65 -18.43
CA ASP A 239 7.08 4.22 -17.18
C ASP A 239 6.12 5.29 -16.66
N LEU A 240 6.18 5.55 -15.35
CA LEU A 240 5.44 6.63 -14.71
C LEU A 240 6.29 7.92 -14.71
N PRO A 241 5.74 9.08 -15.12
CA PRO A 241 6.50 10.33 -15.22
C PRO A 241 7.28 10.68 -13.94
N ARG A 242 8.47 11.27 -14.10
CA ARG A 242 9.26 11.74 -12.96
C ARG A 242 8.54 12.87 -12.24
N VAL A 243 8.34 12.69 -10.94
CA VAL A 243 7.85 13.68 -9.99
C VAL A 243 8.74 13.57 -8.76
N ASP A 244 9.26 14.70 -8.30
CA ASP A 244 10.15 14.73 -7.13
C ASP A 244 9.40 15.28 -5.91
N ILE A 245 9.80 14.84 -4.71
CA ILE A 245 9.25 15.29 -3.44
C ILE A 245 10.30 16.13 -2.73
N LEU A 246 9.93 17.36 -2.33
CA LEU A 246 10.80 18.27 -1.59
C LEU A 246 10.19 18.55 -0.22
N LYS A 247 10.99 18.31 0.83
CA LYS A 247 10.57 18.53 2.21
C LYS A 247 10.83 19.96 2.66
N GLY A 248 9.82 20.57 3.26
CA GLY A 248 9.90 21.89 3.88
C GLY A 248 10.53 21.81 5.26
N TYR A 249 11.39 22.79 5.54
CA TYR A 249 12.00 23.00 6.85
C TYR A 249 12.33 24.49 7.01
N PRO A 250 12.53 24.99 8.25
CA PRO A 250 12.94 26.37 8.47
C PRO A 250 14.23 26.69 7.70
N GLY A 251 14.15 27.64 6.76
CA GLY A 251 15.29 28.02 5.92
C GLY A 251 15.50 27.15 4.68
N SER A 252 14.53 26.32 4.26
CA SER A 252 14.59 25.61 2.98
C SER A 252 14.89 26.56 1.81
N THR A 253 15.75 26.13 0.88
CA THR A 253 16.12 26.90 -0.32
C THR A 253 15.44 26.34 -1.57
N VAL A 254 15.56 27.05 -2.70
CA VAL A 254 15.03 26.63 -4.01
C VAL A 254 16.02 25.79 -4.83
N ASP A 255 17.21 25.52 -4.29
CA ASP A 255 18.29 24.89 -5.07
C ASP A 255 17.87 23.51 -5.59
N LEU A 256 17.24 22.69 -4.73
CA LEU A 256 16.72 21.38 -5.11
C LEU A 256 15.54 21.47 -6.07
N PHE A 257 14.71 22.53 -5.96
CA PHE A 257 13.61 22.76 -6.88
C PHE A 257 14.14 22.98 -8.30
N PHE A 258 15.01 23.98 -8.50
CA PHE A 258 15.58 24.28 -9.81
C PHE A 258 16.53 23.18 -10.31
N ALA A 259 17.20 22.45 -9.40
CA ALA A 259 17.94 21.26 -9.78
C ALA A 259 17.03 20.20 -10.43
N ALA A 260 15.87 19.92 -9.83
CA ALA A 260 14.91 18.94 -10.32
C ALA A 260 14.23 19.37 -11.63
N VAL A 261 13.85 20.64 -11.78
CA VAL A 261 13.01 21.08 -12.91
C VAL A 261 13.80 21.67 -14.10
N GLU A 262 15.05 22.09 -13.92
CA GLU A 262 15.87 22.71 -14.99
C GLU A 262 17.21 22.04 -15.24
N LYS A 263 17.86 21.48 -14.21
CA LYS A 263 19.26 21.01 -14.32
C LYS A 263 19.42 19.50 -14.48
N ALA A 264 18.39 18.73 -14.15
CA ALA A 264 18.44 17.27 -14.27
C ALA A 264 18.40 16.83 -15.74
N GLU A 265 19.09 15.73 -16.07
CA GLU A 265 19.06 15.12 -17.42
C GLU A 265 17.64 14.68 -17.81
N ASP A 266 16.87 14.18 -16.84
CA ASP A 266 15.43 13.94 -16.94
C ASP A 266 14.69 14.93 -16.01
N PRO A 267 14.25 16.10 -16.48
CA PRO A 267 13.57 17.09 -15.64
C PRO A 267 12.24 16.58 -15.05
N ALA A 268 12.01 16.90 -13.78
CA ALA A 268 10.76 16.56 -13.11
C ALA A 268 9.55 17.20 -13.84
N ARG A 269 8.52 16.39 -14.06
CA ARG A 269 7.26 16.80 -14.72
C ARG A 269 6.22 17.37 -13.76
N GLY A 270 6.53 17.33 -12.47
CA GLY A 270 5.80 17.95 -11.38
C GLY A 270 6.60 17.86 -10.09
N ILE A 271 6.22 18.66 -9.10
CA ILE A 271 6.87 18.66 -7.78
C ILE A 271 5.81 18.49 -6.70
N ILE A 272 6.10 17.64 -5.71
CA ILE A 272 5.38 17.60 -4.45
C ILE A 272 6.19 18.37 -3.40
N LEU A 273 5.58 19.34 -2.74
CA LEU A 273 6.13 20.01 -1.58
C LEU A 273 5.50 19.43 -0.32
N GLU A 274 6.27 18.75 0.52
CA GLU A 274 5.85 18.40 1.87
C GLU A 274 6.05 19.63 2.76
N GLY A 275 5.03 20.48 2.84
CA GLY A 275 5.10 21.75 3.56
C GLY A 275 5.11 21.59 5.08
N MET A 276 5.37 22.68 5.79
CA MET A 276 5.29 22.70 7.25
C MET A 276 3.84 22.94 7.70
N GLY A 277 3.37 22.22 8.73
CA GLY A 277 1.98 22.34 9.20
C GLY A 277 0.98 22.07 8.07
N ALA A 278 0.02 22.98 7.87
CA ALA A 278 -0.96 22.90 6.78
C ALA A 278 -0.40 23.36 5.41
N GLY A 279 0.80 22.88 5.05
CA GLY A 279 1.44 23.15 3.75
C GLY A 279 2.25 24.45 3.64
N SER A 280 2.47 25.16 4.76
CA SER A 280 3.22 26.43 4.73
C SER A 280 4.67 26.28 4.26
N TRP A 281 5.21 27.34 3.66
CA TRP A 281 6.58 27.41 3.18
C TRP A 281 7.25 28.73 3.55
N SER A 282 8.58 28.78 3.49
CA SER A 282 9.34 30.01 3.69
C SER A 282 9.03 31.03 2.57
N THR A 283 8.74 32.28 2.91
CA THR A 283 8.20 33.28 1.96
C THR A 283 9.09 33.56 0.76
N LYS A 284 10.40 33.78 0.97
CA LYS A 284 11.34 34.07 -0.12
C LYS A 284 11.43 32.92 -1.13
N PRO A 285 11.81 31.69 -0.73
CA PRO A 285 11.88 30.58 -1.68
C PRO A 285 10.51 30.17 -2.23
N GLY A 286 9.43 30.30 -1.45
CA GLY A 286 8.09 29.99 -1.92
C GLY A 286 7.61 30.96 -3.02
N LYS A 287 7.98 32.25 -2.93
CA LYS A 287 7.74 33.22 -3.99
C LYS A 287 8.47 32.85 -5.29
N GLU A 288 9.72 32.42 -5.19
CA GLU A 288 10.51 32.00 -6.36
C GLU A 288 9.91 30.75 -7.03
N ILE A 289 9.44 29.77 -6.25
CA ILE A 289 8.71 28.60 -6.77
C ILE A 289 7.42 29.03 -7.49
N MET A 290 6.64 29.94 -6.89
CA MET A 290 5.41 30.46 -7.46
C MET A 290 5.64 31.22 -8.78
N GLU A 291 6.69 32.04 -8.85
CA GLU A 291 7.10 32.78 -10.06
C GLU A 291 7.53 31.82 -11.19
N TYR A 292 8.04 30.65 -10.85
CA TYR A 292 8.29 29.59 -11.83
C TYR A 292 6.99 28.89 -12.26
N SER A 293 6.20 28.40 -11.29
CA SER A 293 5.10 27.46 -11.53
C SER A 293 3.89 28.08 -12.21
N LYS A 294 3.46 29.26 -11.74
CA LYS A 294 2.22 29.92 -12.17
C LYS A 294 2.19 30.26 -13.67
N PRO A 295 3.17 30.99 -14.25
CA PRO A 295 3.14 31.33 -15.67
C PRO A 295 3.33 30.10 -16.58
N ARG A 296 3.95 29.03 -16.08
CA ARG A 296 4.18 27.78 -16.82
C ARG A 296 3.03 26.78 -16.70
N GLN A 297 2.07 27.03 -15.80
CA GLN A 297 1.11 26.02 -15.36
C GLN A 297 1.82 24.69 -15.00
N PHE A 298 2.97 24.80 -14.34
CA PHE A 298 3.74 23.65 -13.92
C PHE A 298 3.14 23.09 -12.62
N PRO A 299 2.81 21.78 -12.54
CA PRO A 299 2.12 21.24 -11.39
C PRO A 299 3.05 21.16 -10.18
N VAL A 300 2.76 22.02 -9.19
CA VAL A 300 3.36 21.98 -7.85
C VAL A 300 2.24 21.66 -6.85
N ILE A 301 2.26 20.47 -6.27
CA ILE A 301 1.29 20.03 -5.27
C ILE A 301 1.87 20.26 -3.88
N VAL A 302 1.11 20.87 -2.98
CA VAL A 302 1.54 21.17 -1.62
C VAL A 302 0.79 20.30 -0.63
N CYS A 303 1.52 19.43 0.05
CA CYS A 303 1.01 18.53 1.07
C CYS A 303 1.30 19.06 2.47
N ARG A 304 0.58 18.49 3.44
CA ARG A 304 0.81 18.68 4.87
C ARG A 304 2.15 18.09 5.31
N GLY A 305 2.72 18.66 6.36
CA GLY A 305 3.89 18.12 7.06
C GLY A 305 3.55 17.12 8.17
N PRO A 306 2.48 17.35 8.96
CA PRO A 306 1.99 16.37 9.93
C PRO A 306 1.37 15.13 9.29
N GLU A 307 1.16 14.10 10.11
CA GLU A 307 0.55 12.81 9.71
C GLU A 307 -0.90 12.90 9.26
N GLU A 308 -1.64 13.93 9.68
CA GLU A 308 -3.04 14.15 9.33
C GLU A 308 -3.32 15.63 9.07
N GLY A 309 -4.49 15.90 8.51
CA GLY A 309 -4.96 17.25 8.18
C GLY A 309 -5.14 17.49 6.70
N HIS A 310 -5.34 18.75 6.33
CA HIS A 310 -5.76 19.14 4.98
C HIS A 310 -5.05 20.43 4.52
N VAL A 311 -4.65 20.47 3.26
CA VAL A 311 -4.12 21.68 2.58
C VAL A 311 -5.09 22.09 1.48
N SER A 312 -5.81 23.20 1.70
CA SER A 312 -6.78 23.72 0.75
C SER A 312 -6.12 24.55 -0.36
N GLY A 313 -6.75 24.56 -1.54
CA GLY A 313 -6.25 25.28 -2.72
C GLY A 313 -6.90 26.65 -2.92
N ALA A 314 -6.26 27.72 -2.44
CA ALA A 314 -6.45 29.10 -2.92
C ALA A 314 -5.29 30.03 -2.54
N PHE A 315 -4.72 29.86 -1.35
CA PHE A 315 -3.55 30.62 -0.90
C PHE A 315 -2.82 29.86 0.20
N VAL A 316 -1.54 29.55 -0.02
CA VAL A 316 -0.69 28.88 0.98
C VAL A 316 0.37 29.86 1.48
N TYR A 317 0.55 29.94 2.80
CA TYR A 317 1.56 30.84 3.38
C TYR A 317 2.93 30.60 2.74
N GLY A 318 3.51 31.67 2.20
CA GLY A 318 4.80 31.66 1.50
C GLY A 318 4.77 31.25 0.02
N LEU A 319 3.76 30.49 -0.43
CA LEU A 319 3.63 29.99 -1.81
C LEU A 319 2.55 30.71 -2.64
N GLY A 320 1.67 31.49 -2.00
CA GLY A 320 0.61 32.23 -2.69
C GLY A 320 -0.41 31.31 -3.37
N ASP A 321 -0.84 31.70 -4.58
CA ASP A 321 -1.87 31.02 -5.39
C ASP A 321 -1.29 30.24 -6.58
N GLY A 322 0.03 30.13 -6.70
CA GLY A 322 0.71 29.46 -7.82
C GLY A 322 0.92 27.96 -7.64
N CYS A 323 0.37 27.37 -6.58
CA CYS A 323 0.48 25.94 -6.29
C CYS A 323 -0.92 25.34 -6.06
N ILE A 324 -0.99 24.01 -6.10
CA ILE A 324 -2.21 23.23 -5.91
C ILE A 324 -2.16 22.62 -4.51
N GLY A 325 -3.19 22.79 -3.69
CA GLY A 325 -3.29 22.12 -2.39
C GLY A 325 -3.48 20.61 -2.58
N GLY A 326 -2.75 19.79 -1.83
CA GLY A 326 -2.80 18.33 -1.92
C GLY A 326 -3.99 17.69 -1.21
N GLY A 327 -4.92 18.48 -0.69
CA GLY A 327 -6.05 17.99 0.09
C GLY A 327 -5.58 17.33 1.38
N ASN A 328 -6.11 16.15 1.69
CA ASN A 328 -5.73 15.35 2.86
C ASN A 328 -4.56 14.39 2.62
N LEU A 329 -4.02 14.32 1.40
CA LEU A 329 -3.01 13.34 1.02
C LEU A 329 -1.64 13.64 1.65
N SER A 330 -0.96 12.58 2.08
CA SER A 330 0.48 12.59 2.35
C SER A 330 1.27 12.93 1.07
N SER A 331 2.51 13.39 1.24
CA SER A 331 3.41 13.72 0.12
C SER A 331 3.63 12.52 -0.81
N LEU A 332 3.78 11.33 -0.25
CA LEU A 332 3.97 10.09 -1.01
C LEU A 332 2.69 9.68 -1.79
N LYS A 333 1.49 9.81 -1.21
CA LYS A 333 0.25 9.57 -1.98
C LYS A 333 0.00 10.61 -3.06
N ALA A 334 0.28 11.88 -2.78
CA ALA A 334 0.20 12.93 -3.78
C ALA A 334 1.19 12.71 -4.93
N TRP A 335 2.39 12.19 -4.62
CA TRP A 335 3.37 11.75 -5.60
C TRP A 335 2.81 10.65 -6.51
N VAL A 336 2.18 9.61 -5.97
CA VAL A 336 1.50 8.58 -6.78
C VAL A 336 0.41 9.20 -7.65
N LYS A 337 -0.48 9.99 -7.05
CA LYS A 337 -1.63 10.59 -7.72
C LYS A 337 -1.22 11.47 -8.90
N LEU A 338 -0.24 12.35 -8.68
CA LEU A 338 0.24 13.25 -9.73
C LEU A 338 0.86 12.48 -10.88
N ARG A 339 1.65 11.44 -10.60
CA ARG A 339 2.26 10.59 -11.65
C ARG A 339 1.21 9.88 -12.49
N LEU A 340 0.14 9.37 -11.87
CA LEU A 340 -0.98 8.76 -12.59
C LEU A 340 -1.72 9.76 -13.48
N LEU A 341 -1.96 10.98 -12.99
CA LEU A 341 -2.61 12.04 -13.76
C LEU A 341 -1.75 12.50 -14.95
N LEU A 342 -0.45 12.71 -14.72
CA LEU A 342 0.51 13.04 -15.78
C LEU A 342 0.60 11.92 -16.82
N CYS A 343 0.62 10.66 -16.37
CA CYS A 343 0.61 9.50 -17.25
C CYS A 343 -0.66 9.42 -18.10
N LYS A 344 -1.80 9.85 -17.57
CA LYS A 344 -3.07 9.96 -18.30
C LYS A 344 -3.07 11.10 -19.33
N GLY A 345 -2.08 12.01 -19.28
CA GLY A 345 -2.07 13.22 -20.10
C GLY A 345 -3.02 14.31 -19.59
N ALA A 346 -3.33 14.31 -18.28
CA ALA A 346 -4.20 15.33 -17.69
C ALA A 346 -3.58 16.73 -17.82
N SER A 347 -4.41 17.70 -18.19
CA SER A 347 -4.07 19.13 -18.18
C SER A 347 -3.87 19.66 -16.76
N TYR A 348 -3.24 20.83 -16.63
CA TYR A 348 -3.05 21.49 -15.35
C TYR A 348 -4.38 21.70 -14.58
N GLU A 349 -5.44 22.11 -15.27
CA GLU A 349 -6.76 22.31 -14.64
C GLU A 349 -7.41 21.00 -14.21
N GLU A 350 -7.24 19.92 -14.96
CA GLU A 350 -7.69 18.59 -14.55
C GLU A 350 -6.91 18.08 -13.34
N ILE A 351 -5.59 18.31 -13.28
CA ILE A 351 -4.76 18.00 -12.12
C ILE A 351 -5.24 18.81 -10.90
N LYS A 352 -5.39 20.12 -11.05
CA LYS A 352 -5.87 21.01 -9.98
C LYS A 352 -7.23 20.57 -9.44
N LYS A 353 -8.16 20.23 -10.34
CA LYS A 353 -9.47 19.69 -9.97
C LYS A 353 -9.36 18.33 -9.29
N ALA A 354 -8.49 17.43 -9.75
CA ALA A 354 -8.33 16.13 -9.12
C ALA A 354 -7.82 16.24 -7.67
N PHE A 355 -7.05 17.28 -7.34
CA PHE A 355 -6.54 17.54 -5.99
C PHE A 355 -7.44 18.44 -5.13
N SER A 356 -8.55 18.97 -5.66
CA SER A 356 -9.43 19.87 -4.90
C SER A 356 -10.43 19.17 -3.97
N TYR A 357 -10.34 17.84 -3.83
CA TYR A 357 -11.35 16.98 -3.18
C TYR A 357 -10.97 16.51 -1.79
#